data_AF-A0A930RWW2-F1
#
_entry.id   AF-A0A930RWW2-F1
#
_cell.length_a   1.000
_cell.length_b   1.000
_cell.length_c   1.000
_cell.angle_alpha   90.00
_cell.angle_beta   90.00
_cell.angle_gamma   90.00
#
_symmetry.space_group_name_H-M   'P 1'
#
loop_
_entity.id
_entity.type
_entity.pdbx_description
1 polymer ?
#
loop_
_entity_poly.entity_id
_entity_poly.type
_entity_poly.pdbx_seq_one_letter_code
_entity_poly.pdbx_strand_id
1 'polypeptide(L)'
;VPENVVFNRHIFRNSILPIAAFLGYEFTGLIGGSVFIENIFSYPGMGNLFVTSITGRDYSVILALLLLFGTATLLGTLLSDIIMSIVDPRVRVQ
;
A
#
# COMPACT_ATOMS: atom_id res chain seq x y z
N VAL A 1 -35.14 -4.22 -16.46
CA VAL A 1 -34.53 -3.27 -15.49
C VAL A 1 -33.54 -2.42 -16.27
N PRO A 2 -33.60 -1.08 -16.20
CA PRO A 2 -32.71 -0.22 -16.97
C PRO A 2 -31.22 -0.49 -16.62
N GLU A 3 -30.39 -0.65 -17.64
CA GLU A 3 -28.98 -1.07 -17.53
C GLU A 3 -28.15 -0.16 -16.61
N ASN A 4 -28.43 1.15 -16.58
CA ASN A 4 -27.76 2.13 -15.71
C ASN A 4 -27.92 1.84 -14.21
N VAL A 5 -29.04 1.24 -13.81
CA VAL A 5 -29.29 0.87 -12.40
C VAL A 5 -28.53 -0.42 -12.02
N VAL A 6 -28.26 -1.28 -13.00
CA VAL A 6 -27.44 -2.49 -12.81
C VAL A 6 -25.96 -2.12 -12.69
N PHE A 7 -25.46 -1.24 -13.56
CA PHE A 7 -24.09 -0.73 -13.49
C PHE A 7 -23.78 -0.04 -12.15
N ASN A 8 -24.57 0.97 -11.76
CA ASN A 8 -24.28 1.75 -10.55
C ASN A 8 -24.55 0.98 -9.24
N ARG A 9 -25.54 0.07 -9.19
CA ARG A 9 -25.97 -0.55 -7.93
C ARG A 9 -25.44 -1.97 -7.73
N HIS A 10 -25.22 -2.73 -8.81
CA HIS A 10 -24.80 -4.13 -8.71
C HIS A 10 -23.34 -4.33 -9.14
N ILE A 11 -22.93 -3.79 -10.29
CA ILE A 11 -21.55 -3.96 -10.77
C ILE A 11 -20.58 -3.15 -9.90
N PHE A 12 -20.88 -1.89 -9.60
CA PHE A 12 -20.01 -1.04 -8.79
C PHE A 12 -19.74 -1.62 -7.39
N ARG A 13 -20.77 -2.20 -6.73
CA ARG A 13 -20.64 -2.83 -5.41
C ARG A 13 -19.86 -4.14 -5.43
N ASN A 14 -19.85 -4.85 -6.57
CA ASN A 14 -19.16 -6.12 -6.72
C ASN A 14 -17.71 -5.93 -7.23
N SER A 15 -17.45 -4.88 -8.00
CA SER A 15 -16.12 -4.51 -8.51
C SER A 15 -15.26 -3.76 -7.50
N ILE A 16 -15.87 -3.05 -6.55
CA ILE A 16 -15.14 -2.39 -5.46
C ILE A 16 -14.47 -3.38 -4.50
N LEU A 17 -15.01 -4.61 -4.37
CA LEU A 17 -14.48 -5.64 -3.49
C LEU A 17 -13.01 -6.00 -3.82
N PRO A 18 -12.68 -6.42 -5.06
CA PRO A 18 -11.29 -6.71 -5.43
C PRO A 18 -10.42 -5.44 -5.47
N ILE A 19 -10.95 -4.30 -5.94
CA ILE A 19 -10.16 -3.06 -6.01
C ILE A 19 -9.72 -2.62 -4.61
N ALA A 20 -10.61 -2.65 -3.62
CA ALA A 20 -10.28 -2.31 -2.24
C ALA A 20 -9.28 -3.31 -1.63
N ALA A 21 -9.40 -4.60 -1.94
CA ALA A 21 -8.47 -5.62 -1.45
C ALA A 21 -7.04 -5.45 -2.02
N PHE A 22 -6.92 -5.07 -3.30
CA PHE A 22 -5.61 -4.86 -3.92
C PHE A 22 -4.98 -3.50 -3.58
N LEU A 23 -5.76 -2.50 -3.17
CA LEU A 23 -5.24 -1.17 -2.85
C LEU A 23 -4.19 -1.17 -1.72
N GLY A 24 -4.34 -2.01 -0.69
CA GLY A 24 -3.33 -2.13 0.37
C GLY A 24 -2.00 -2.73 -0.12
N TYR A 25 -2.08 -3.69 -1.04
CA TYR A 25 -0.91 -4.29 -1.68
C TYR A 25 -0.21 -3.28 -2.60
N GLU A 26 -0.98 -2.53 -3.40
CA GLU A 26 -0.47 -1.45 -4.25
C GLU A 26 0.23 -0.37 -3.42
N PHE A 27 -0.33 0.03 -2.27
CA PHE A 27 0.33 1.00 -1.38
C PHE A 27 1.70 0.53 -0.89
N THR A 28 1.81 -0.76 -0.53
CA THR A 28 3.09 -1.36 -0.14
C THR A 28 4.04 -1.46 -1.34
N GLY A 29 3.52 -1.81 -2.51
CA GLY A 29 4.25 -1.86 -3.76
C GLY A 29 4.81 -0.50 -4.19
N LEU A 30 4.06 0.59 -3.96
CA LEU A 30 4.50 1.95 -4.24
C LEU A 30 5.69 2.36 -3.36
N ILE A 31 5.72 1.96 -2.09
CA ILE A 31 6.86 2.20 -1.20
C ILE A 31 8.10 1.47 -1.75
N GLY A 32 7.97 0.20 -2.15
CA GLY A 32 9.07 -0.56 -2.76
C GLY A 32 9.53 0.01 -4.11
N GLY A 33 8.59 0.38 -4.98
CA GLY A 33 8.85 0.99 -6.29
C GLY A 33 9.50 2.36 -6.19
N SER A 34 9.19 3.13 -5.14
CA SER A 34 9.79 4.44 -4.90
C SER A 34 11.32 4.38 -4.79
N VAL A 35 11.86 3.30 -4.23
CA VAL A 35 13.32 3.10 -4.10
C VAL A 35 14.01 3.07 -5.47
N PHE A 36 13.38 2.42 -6.47
CA PHE A 36 13.92 2.37 -7.83
C PHE A 36 13.86 3.73 -8.52
N ILE A 37 12.77 4.48 -8.33
CA ILE A 37 12.62 5.83 -8.86
C ILE A 37 13.67 6.76 -8.25
N GLU A 38 13.87 6.70 -6.93
CA GLU A 38 14.90 7.48 -6.23
C GLU A 38 16.31 7.17 -6.73
N ASN A 39 16.60 5.90 -7.06
CA ASN A 39 17.89 5.50 -7.62
C ASN A 39 18.10 6.03 -9.05
N ILE A 40 17.09 5.87 -9.92
CA ILE A 40 17.17 6.28 -11.34
C ILE A 40 17.25 7.80 -11.47
N PHE A 41 16.42 8.53 -10.73
CA PHE A 41 16.35 9.99 -10.81
C PHE A 41 17.33 10.71 -9.88
N SER A 42 18.17 9.97 -9.13
CA SER A 42 19.11 10.53 -8.14
C SER A 42 18.45 11.51 -7.14
N TYR A 43 17.17 11.28 -6.84
CA TYR A 43 16.43 12.11 -5.90
C TYR A 43 16.75 11.65 -4.47
N PRO A 44 17.19 12.55 -3.57
CA PRO A 44 17.57 12.17 -2.22
C PRO A 44 16.31 11.82 -1.41
N GLY A 45 16.07 10.51 -1.25
CA GLY A 45 14.97 9.97 -0.47
C GLY A 45 15.41 8.88 0.51
N MET A 46 14.44 8.37 1.27
CA MET A 46 14.69 7.37 2.31
C MET A 46 15.06 6.00 1.73
N GLY A 47 14.61 5.69 0.52
CA GLY A 47 14.97 4.46 -0.19
C GLY A 47 16.41 4.47 -0.68
N ASN A 48 16.87 5.59 -1.23
CA ASN A 48 18.27 5.78 -1.61
C ASN A 48 19.19 5.66 -0.39
N LEU A 49 18.84 6.33 0.72
CA LEU A 49 19.56 6.21 2.00
C LEU A 49 19.65 4.75 2.47
N PHE A 50 18.57 3.97 2.36
CA PHE A 50 18.59 2.55 2.72
C PHE A 50 19.62 1.76 1.90
N VAL A 51 19.64 1.97 0.57
CA VAL A 51 20.59 1.30 -0.33
C VAL A 51 22.03 1.71 -0.02
N THR A 52 22.29 3.01 0.16
CA THR A 52 23.64 3.52 0.49
C THR A 52 24.11 3.01 1.85
N SER A 53 23.23 2.94 2.87
CA SER A 53 23.59 2.39 4.18
C SER A 53 23.91 0.90 4.14
N ILE A 54 23.29 0.12 3.25
CA ILE A 54 23.68 -1.28 3.01
C ILE A 54 25.10 -1.36 2.46
N THR A 55 25.44 -0.53 1.48
CA THR A 55 26.80 -0.47 0.90
C THR A 55 27.83 0.02 1.92
N GLY A 56 27.47 1.02 2.73
CA GLY A 56 28.29 1.57 3.82
C GLY A 56 28.35 0.70 5.08
N ARG A 57 27.62 -0.43 5.12
CA ARG A 57 27.48 -1.32 6.30
C ARG A 57 27.04 -0.59 7.57
N ASP A 58 26.22 0.44 7.41
CA ASP A 58 25.78 1.27 8.52
C ASP A 58 24.52 0.67 9.16
N TYR A 59 24.73 -0.36 9.98
CA TYR A 59 23.65 -1.20 10.52
C TYR A 59 22.62 -0.40 11.34
N SER A 60 23.05 0.66 12.02
CA SER A 60 22.15 1.53 12.80
C SER A 60 21.11 2.21 11.92
N VAL A 61 21.53 2.75 10.76
CA VAL A 61 20.64 3.43 9.83
C VAL A 61 19.72 2.43 9.13
N ILE A 62 20.26 1.27 8.74
CA ILE A 62 19.47 0.18 8.15
C ILE A 62 18.34 -0.23 9.08
N LEU A 63 18.63 -0.48 10.36
CA LEU A 63 17.63 -0.89 11.34
C LEU A 63 16.58 0.19 11.59
N ALA A 64 17.00 1.46 11.70
CA ALA A 64 16.08 2.58 11.89
C ALA A 64 15.11 2.72 10.69
N LEU A 65 15.63 2.67 9.46
CA LEU A 65 14.82 2.73 8.24
C LEU A 65 13.93 1.50 8.10
N LEU A 66 14.42 0.31 8.44
CA LEU A 66 13.62 -0.92 8.41
C LEU A 66 12.43 -0.84 9.37
N LEU A 67 12.64 -0.35 10.60
CA LEU A 67 11.55 -0.14 11.56
C LEU A 67 10.57 0.93 11.06
N LEU A 68 11.05 2.02 10.47
CA LEU A 68 10.21 3.08 9.93
C LEU A 68 9.36 2.60 8.74
N PHE A 69 9.96 1.90 7.77
CA PHE A 69 9.22 1.33 6.64
C PHE A 69 8.27 0.21 7.08
N GLY A 70 8.70 -0.66 8.01
CA GLY A 70 7.86 -1.71 8.55
C GLY A 70 6.63 -1.14 9.27
N THR A 71 6.81 -0.13 10.13
CA THR A 71 5.69 0.55 10.79
C THR A 71 4.78 1.30 9.83
N ALA A 72 5.34 2.00 8.83
CA ALA A 72 4.57 2.64 7.78
C ALA A 72 3.75 1.63 6.95
N THR A 73 4.32 0.47 6.67
CA THR A 73 3.64 -0.63 5.96
C THR A 73 2.50 -1.17 6.81
N LEU A 74 2.73 -1.43 8.10
CA LEU A 74 1.68 -1.86 9.03
C LEU A 74 0.54 -0.84 9.13
N LEU A 75 0.85 0.46 9.16
CA LEU A 75 -0.15 1.52 9.13
C LEU A 75 -0.90 1.54 7.78
N GLY A 76 -0.21 1.36 6.66
CA GLY A 76 -0.82 1.27 5.34
C GLY A 76 -1.76 0.08 5.19
N THR A 77 -1.36 -1.10 5.66
CA THR A 77 -2.20 -2.29 5.69
C THR A 77 -3.37 -2.14 6.64
N LEU A 78 -3.17 -1.53 7.83
CA LEU A 78 -4.26 -1.24 8.77
C LEU A 78 -5.29 -0.26 8.17
N LEU A 79 -4.82 0.79 7.48
CA LEU A 79 -5.69 1.71 6.76
C LEU A 79 -6.46 0.98 5.65
N SER A 80 -5.82 0.08 4.91
CA SER A 80 -6.46 -0.76 3.91
C SER A 80 -7.57 -1.62 4.54
N ASP A 81 -7.30 -2.26 5.68
CA ASP A 81 -8.27 -3.08 6.40
C ASP A 81 -9.45 -2.25 6.93
N ILE A 82 -9.20 -1.03 7.40
CA ILE A 82 -10.26 -0.10 7.83
C ILE A 82 -11.12 0.32 6.65
N ILE A 83 -10.50 0.71 5.52
CA ILE A 83 -11.22 1.06 4.29
C ILE A 83 -12.06 -0.14 3.84
N MET A 84 -11.49 -1.35 3.87
CA MET A 84 -12.21 -2.59 3.56
C MET A 84 -13.39 -2.80 4.52
N SER A 85 -13.23 -2.61 5.82
CA SER A 85 -14.30 -2.74 6.81
C SER A 85 -15.45 -1.75 6.60
N ILE A 86 -15.15 -0.52 6.18
CA ILE A 86 -16.18 0.50 5.89
C ILE A 86 -16.90 0.20 4.57
N VAL A 87 -16.14 -0.26 3.58
CA VAL A 87 -16.65 -0.55 2.23
C VAL A 87 -17.42 -1.87 2.18
N ASP A 88 -17.08 -2.83 3.04
CA ASP A 88 -17.63 -4.18 3.03
C ASP A 88 -18.56 -4.45 4.23
N PRO A 89 -19.90 -4.28 4.08
CA PRO A 89 -20.88 -4.65 5.09
C PRO A 89 -21.07 -6.17 5.24
N ARG A 90 -20.33 -7.02 4.49
CA ARG A 90 -20.45 -8.49 4.54
C ARG A 90 -19.48 -9.20 5.48
N VAL A 91 -18.42 -8.52 5.95
CA VAL A 91 -17.50 -9.05 6.96
C VAL A 91 -18.23 -9.38 8.28
N ARG A 92 -19.46 -8.88 8.46
CA ARG A 92 -20.30 -9.15 9.64
C ARG A 92 -21.10 -10.46 9.57
N VAL A 93 -21.07 -11.23 8.47
CA VAL A 93 -21.95 -12.41 8.30
C VAL A 93 -21.20 -13.72 8.04
N GLN A 94 -19.95 -13.84 8.48
CA GLN A 94 -19.31 -15.15 8.68
C GLN A 94 -18.72 -15.23 10.08
#